data_AF-A0A4Y3QL80-F1
#
_entry.id   AF-A0A4Y3QL80-F1
#
_cell.length_a   1.000
_cell.length_b   1.000
_cell.length_c   1.000
_cell.angle_alpha   90.00
_cell.angle_beta   90.00
_cell.angle_gamma   90.00
#
_symmetry.space_group_name_H-M   'P 1'
#
loop_
_entity.id
_entity.type
_entity.pdbx_description
1 polymer ?
#
loop_
_entity_poly.entity_id
_entity_poly.type
_entity_poly.pdbx_seq_one_letter_code
_entity_poly.pdbx_strand_id
1 'polypeptide(L)'
;MTLDLTPFRHHPIGRATAGLVTCVIATSLLAGCATAVDDTGDSLAPDHAASTDDTGTSDDAATDSTRPFPHITSCEQVTGVIPSFVSGMTLVGESIADDGVLCQWSAPDDGPFASVTVSAADDIPTRDALAMQGKMLHLTATPIDDPRLDGVGGLGIRWTTDGAADSPGYSNVYVPGVSIELHDGRHDDSGSESYAPADDITVTVALAVLGL
;
A
#
# COMPACT_ATOMS: atom_id res chain seq x y z
N MET A 1 32.64 -9.96 52.21
CA MET A 1 31.98 -11.04 51.46
C MET A 1 31.94 -10.60 50.01
N THR A 2 32.80 -11.21 49.20
CA THR A 2 33.11 -10.80 47.83
C THR A 2 32.53 -11.89 46.93
N LEU A 3 31.60 -11.54 46.04
CA LEU A 3 31.06 -12.47 45.06
C LEU A 3 31.95 -12.47 43.82
N ASP A 4 32.52 -13.63 43.56
CA ASP A 4 33.42 -13.95 42.44
C ASP A 4 32.57 -14.19 41.18
N LEU A 5 32.94 -13.48 40.10
CA LEU A 5 32.42 -13.61 38.75
C LEU A 5 33.36 -14.52 37.97
N THR A 6 32.91 -15.73 37.63
CA THR A 6 33.57 -16.56 36.62
C THR A 6 32.71 -16.70 35.36
N PRO A 7 33.28 -16.47 34.16
CA PRO A 7 32.57 -16.51 32.88
C PRO A 7 32.50 -17.93 32.31
N PHE A 8 31.35 -18.30 31.73
CA PHE A 8 31.22 -19.55 30.98
C PHE A 8 31.84 -19.42 29.57
N ARG A 9 32.68 -20.40 29.27
CA ARG A 9 33.53 -20.55 28.09
C ARG A 9 32.75 -20.90 26.82
N HIS A 10 33.24 -20.38 25.68
CA HIS A 10 33.06 -20.95 24.35
C HIS A 10 33.62 -22.37 24.21
N HIS A 11 32.97 -23.22 23.42
CA HIS A 11 33.56 -24.10 22.37
C HIS A 11 32.45 -24.72 21.48
N PRO A 12 32.76 -25.26 20.27
CA PRO A 12 32.03 -24.92 19.05
C PRO A 12 31.58 -26.15 18.20
N ILE A 13 31.07 -25.85 17.00
CA ILE A 13 30.95 -26.69 15.79
C ILE A 13 29.87 -27.79 15.83
N GLY A 14 28.77 -27.52 15.11
CA GLY A 14 27.91 -28.52 14.49
C GLY A 14 27.69 -28.16 13.02
N ARG A 15 28.53 -28.69 12.12
CA ARG A 15 28.29 -28.71 10.68
C ARG A 15 27.08 -29.63 10.40
N ALA A 16 26.07 -29.13 9.71
CA ALA A 16 25.10 -29.94 9.00
C ALA A 16 25.05 -29.48 7.54
N THR A 17 25.64 -30.29 6.67
CA THR A 17 25.49 -30.26 5.21
C THR A 17 24.31 -31.14 4.81
N ALA A 18 23.43 -30.62 3.95
CA ALA A 18 22.49 -31.29 3.02
C ALA A 18 21.19 -30.45 2.97
N GLY A 19 20.55 -30.18 1.84
CA GLY A 19 20.75 -30.65 0.49
C GLY A 19 20.05 -29.69 -0.48
N LEU A 20 20.61 -29.65 -1.67
CA LEU A 20 20.16 -28.88 -2.81
C LEU A 20 18.91 -29.58 -3.37
N VAL A 21 17.73 -28.97 -3.26
CA VAL A 21 16.51 -29.42 -3.95
C VAL A 21 16.23 -28.45 -5.09
N THR A 22 16.74 -28.80 -6.26
CA THR A 22 16.36 -28.22 -7.54
C THR A 22 14.97 -28.72 -7.89
N CYS A 23 13.96 -27.85 -7.88
CA CYS A 23 12.69 -28.10 -8.57
C CYS A 23 12.66 -27.31 -9.87
N VAL A 24 12.96 -28.02 -10.95
CA VAL A 24 12.65 -27.63 -12.33
C VAL A 24 11.12 -27.68 -12.48
N ILE A 25 10.47 -26.54 -12.68
CA ILE A 25 9.10 -26.53 -13.20
C ILE A 25 9.19 -26.19 -14.69
N ALA A 26 8.84 -27.21 -15.47
CA ALA A 26 8.86 -27.24 -16.91
C ALA A 26 7.82 -26.28 -17.51
N THR A 27 8.23 -25.67 -18.61
CA THR A 27 7.42 -24.99 -19.62
C THR A 27 6.23 -25.84 -20.09
N SER A 28 5.04 -25.25 -20.07
CA SER A 28 3.89 -25.71 -20.85
C SER A 28 3.54 -24.64 -21.88
N LEU A 29 3.88 -24.92 -23.14
CA LEU A 29 3.29 -24.26 -24.31
C LEU A 29 1.83 -24.73 -24.45
N LEU A 30 0.89 -23.79 -24.58
CA LEU A 30 -0.34 -23.97 -25.34
C LEU A 30 -0.53 -22.68 -26.16
N ALA A 31 -0.17 -22.71 -27.44
CA ALA A 31 -1.01 -23.13 -28.56
C ALA A 31 -2.02 -22.02 -28.91
N GLY A 32 -1.71 -21.30 -29.99
CA GLY A 32 -2.63 -20.37 -30.62
C GLY A 32 -3.80 -21.09 -31.28
N CYS A 33 -4.94 -20.42 -31.29
CA CYS A 33 -6.00 -20.67 -32.25
C CYS A 33 -6.06 -19.47 -33.20
N ALA A 34 -5.29 -19.56 -34.29
CA ALA A 34 -5.59 -18.82 -35.50
C ALA A 34 -6.48 -19.72 -36.36
N THR A 35 -7.71 -19.29 -36.63
CA THR A 35 -8.51 -19.78 -37.75
C THR A 35 -8.55 -18.68 -38.80
N ALA A 36 -7.83 -18.90 -39.90
CA ALA A 36 -8.14 -18.30 -41.19
C ALA A 36 -9.18 -19.19 -41.88
N VAL A 37 -10.11 -18.59 -42.63
CA VAL A 37 -10.41 -18.88 -44.05
C VAL A 37 -11.52 -17.94 -44.52
N ASP A 38 -11.26 -17.37 -45.70
CA ASP A 38 -12.06 -16.49 -46.56
C ASP A 38 -13.38 -17.07 -47.09
N ASP A 39 -14.23 -16.13 -47.50
CA ASP A 39 -14.77 -15.94 -48.86
C ASP A 39 -16.29 -16.02 -49.12
N THR A 40 -16.74 -14.95 -49.79
CA THR A 40 -17.88 -14.79 -50.72
C THR A 40 -19.32 -15.12 -50.30
N GLY A 41 -20.18 -14.09 -50.37
CA GLY A 41 -21.63 -14.25 -50.52
C GLY A 41 -22.39 -12.92 -50.45
N ASP A 42 -22.54 -12.25 -51.58
CA ASP A 42 -23.31 -11.02 -51.76
C ASP A 42 -24.83 -11.27 -51.84
N SER A 43 -25.60 -10.29 -51.36
CA SER A 43 -27.01 -9.96 -51.65
C SER A 43 -28.15 -10.91 -51.26
N LEU A 44 -28.99 -10.47 -50.30
CA LEU A 44 -30.35 -9.92 -50.51
C LEU A 44 -31.07 -9.74 -49.15
N ALA A 45 -31.58 -8.54 -48.87
CA ALA A 45 -32.49 -8.24 -47.75
C ALA A 45 -33.97 -8.51 -48.14
N PRO A 46 -34.96 -8.29 -47.25
CA PRO A 46 -35.21 -8.96 -45.95
C PRO A 46 -36.63 -9.57 -45.93
N ASP A 47 -36.93 -10.49 -44.99
CA ASP A 47 -38.23 -10.65 -44.30
C ASP A 47 -38.34 -12.03 -43.62
N HIS A 48 -38.22 -12.05 -42.29
CA HIS A 48 -39.17 -12.66 -41.35
C HIS A 48 -38.59 -12.77 -39.93
N ALA A 49 -39.41 -12.42 -38.95
CA ALA A 49 -39.14 -12.36 -37.53
C ALA A 49 -38.93 -13.73 -36.86
N ALA A 50 -37.99 -13.80 -35.91
CA ALA A 50 -38.15 -14.36 -34.56
C ALA A 50 -36.83 -14.27 -33.76
N SER A 51 -36.97 -14.01 -32.45
CA SER A 51 -36.01 -14.01 -31.33
C SER A 51 -34.65 -14.68 -31.51
N THR A 52 -33.58 -14.14 -30.91
CA THR A 52 -33.07 -14.47 -29.55
C THR A 52 -31.92 -13.51 -29.18
N ASP A 53 -31.81 -13.21 -27.88
CA ASP A 53 -30.67 -12.67 -27.11
C ASP A 53 -29.56 -11.90 -27.84
N ASP A 54 -29.38 -10.64 -27.44
CA ASP A 54 -28.04 -10.07 -27.33
C ASP A 54 -27.84 -9.43 -25.95
N THR A 55 -26.94 -10.10 -25.25
CA THR A 55 -26.17 -9.66 -24.10
C THR A 55 -25.56 -8.28 -24.26
N GLY A 56 -25.42 -7.57 -23.14
CA GLY A 56 -24.32 -6.63 -22.96
C GLY A 56 -24.67 -5.18 -23.22
N THR A 57 -25.21 -4.54 -22.19
CA THR A 57 -24.62 -3.26 -21.82
C THR A 57 -24.30 -3.37 -20.34
N SER A 58 -23.06 -3.81 -20.08
CA SER A 58 -22.35 -3.38 -18.88
C SER A 58 -22.24 -1.86 -19.03
N ASP A 59 -23.28 -1.15 -18.61
CA ASP A 59 -23.20 0.28 -18.43
C ASP A 59 -22.17 0.49 -17.34
N ASP A 60 -20.99 0.85 -17.83
CA ASP A 60 -19.95 1.65 -17.24
C ASP A 60 -20.07 1.81 -15.73
N ALA A 61 -19.04 1.33 -15.03
CA ALA A 61 -18.69 1.81 -13.70
C ALA A 61 -18.84 3.34 -13.70
N ALA A 62 -19.97 3.81 -13.18
CA ALA A 62 -20.19 5.21 -12.92
C ALA A 62 -19.04 5.60 -12.02
N THR A 63 -18.08 6.33 -12.58
CA THR A 63 -17.01 6.94 -11.83
C THR A 63 -17.70 7.90 -10.89
N ASP A 64 -17.83 7.46 -9.64
CA ASP A 64 -18.43 8.18 -8.53
C ASP A 64 -17.60 9.45 -8.29
N SER A 65 -17.88 10.45 -9.12
CA SER A 65 -17.15 11.72 -9.22
C SER A 65 -17.34 12.60 -7.98
N THR A 66 -18.09 12.09 -6.99
CA THR A 66 -18.35 12.71 -5.70
C THR A 66 -17.29 12.37 -4.65
N ARG A 67 -16.45 11.35 -4.89
CA ARG A 67 -15.38 10.96 -3.96
C ARG A 67 -14.16 11.87 -4.14
N PRO A 68 -13.45 12.22 -3.05
CA PRO A 68 -12.22 13.03 -3.14
C PRO A 68 -11.04 12.29 -3.80
N PHE A 69 -11.12 10.96 -3.91
CA PHE A 69 -10.13 10.08 -4.54
C PHE A 69 -10.84 9.04 -5.44
N PRO A 70 -11.49 9.48 -6.52
CA PRO A 70 -12.37 8.62 -7.32
C PRO A 70 -11.62 7.51 -8.07
N HIS A 71 -10.29 7.60 -8.14
CA HIS A 71 -9.46 6.60 -8.77
C HIS A 71 -9.13 5.41 -7.87
N ILE A 72 -9.36 5.48 -6.54
CA ILE A 72 -9.07 4.35 -5.63
C ILE A 72 -10.34 3.53 -5.45
N THR A 73 -10.39 2.37 -6.11
CA THR A 73 -11.56 1.48 -6.07
C THR A 73 -11.35 0.20 -5.27
N SER A 74 -10.11 -0.19 -4.99
CA SER A 74 -9.79 -1.35 -4.15
C SER A 74 -8.38 -1.25 -3.53
N CYS A 75 -8.12 -2.05 -2.50
CA CYS A 75 -6.79 -2.13 -1.88
C CYS A 75 -5.77 -2.94 -2.68
N GLU A 76 -6.20 -3.83 -3.59
CA GLU A 76 -5.29 -4.47 -4.55
C GLU A 76 -4.75 -3.46 -5.57
N GLN A 77 -5.56 -2.49 -5.98
CA GLN A 77 -5.09 -1.40 -6.83
C GLN A 77 -4.01 -0.59 -6.12
N VAL A 78 -4.22 -0.26 -4.84
CA VAL A 78 -3.21 0.39 -3.99
C VAL A 78 -1.95 -0.47 -3.93
N THR A 79 -2.07 -1.77 -3.64
CA THR A 79 -0.96 -2.73 -3.62
C THR A 79 -0.14 -2.68 -4.91
N GLY A 80 -0.82 -2.59 -6.06
CA GLY A 80 -0.20 -2.54 -7.38
C GLY A 80 0.67 -1.30 -7.63
N VAL A 81 0.39 -0.17 -6.97
CA VAL A 81 1.15 1.09 -7.13
C VAL A 81 2.24 1.27 -6.07
N ILE A 82 2.21 0.52 -4.96
CA ILE A 82 3.25 0.56 -3.91
C ILE A 82 3.90 -0.80 -3.62
N PRO A 83 4.26 -1.61 -4.63
CA PRO A 83 4.66 -3.00 -4.43
C PRO A 83 5.90 -3.15 -3.53
N SER A 84 6.80 -2.15 -3.54
CA SER A 84 8.00 -2.16 -2.69
C SER A 84 7.69 -1.92 -1.22
N PHE A 85 6.65 -1.14 -0.89
CA PHE A 85 6.29 -0.82 0.49
C PHE A 85 5.66 -2.03 1.20
N VAL A 86 4.89 -2.84 0.47
CA VAL A 86 4.16 -4.00 1.01
C VAL A 86 4.77 -5.33 0.57
N SER A 87 6.02 -5.32 0.13
CA SER A 87 6.71 -6.49 -0.42
C SER A 87 6.78 -7.62 0.61
N GLY A 88 6.33 -8.81 0.22
CA GLY A 88 6.32 -9.99 1.09
C GLY A 88 5.17 -10.01 2.11
N MET A 89 4.27 -9.02 2.07
CA MET A 89 3.07 -8.96 2.90
C MET A 89 1.82 -9.32 2.08
N THR A 90 0.77 -9.74 2.78
CA THR A 90 -0.55 -10.01 2.21
C THR A 90 -1.57 -9.02 2.75
N LEU A 91 -2.53 -8.59 1.92
CA LEU A 91 -3.65 -7.77 2.38
C LEU A 91 -4.49 -8.57 3.40
N VAL A 92 -4.67 -8.01 4.60
CA VAL A 92 -5.38 -8.65 5.72
C VAL A 92 -6.56 -7.82 6.22
N GLY A 93 -6.64 -6.54 5.84
CA GLY A 93 -7.73 -5.66 6.20
C GLY A 93 -7.97 -4.64 5.09
N GLU A 94 -9.23 -4.41 4.77
CA GLU A 94 -9.65 -3.41 3.80
C GLU A 94 -10.97 -2.77 4.19
N SER A 95 -11.11 -1.49 3.88
CA SER A 95 -12.37 -0.75 3.97
C SER A 95 -12.37 0.35 2.92
N ILE A 96 -13.37 0.34 2.04
CA ILE A 96 -13.57 1.37 1.01
C ILE A 96 -14.93 2.04 1.26
N ALA A 97 -14.91 3.32 1.61
CA ALA A 97 -16.07 4.17 1.82
C ALA A 97 -15.94 5.45 0.96
N ASP A 98 -17.00 6.25 0.91
CA ASP A 98 -17.04 7.46 0.08
C ASP A 98 -16.02 8.52 0.55
N ASP A 99 -15.73 8.57 1.85
CA ASP A 99 -14.85 9.54 2.50
C ASP A 99 -13.55 8.94 3.04
N GLY A 100 -13.36 7.62 2.94
CA GLY A 100 -12.14 6.96 3.41
C GLY A 100 -11.79 5.63 2.74
N VAL A 101 -10.50 5.38 2.62
CA VAL A 101 -9.91 4.08 2.26
C VAL A 101 -8.96 3.66 3.37
N LEU A 102 -9.06 2.41 3.83
CA LEU A 102 -8.08 1.78 4.71
C LEU A 102 -7.62 0.49 4.05
N CYS A 103 -6.31 0.34 3.88
CA CYS A 103 -5.68 -0.88 3.43
C CYS A 103 -4.62 -1.30 4.43
N GLN A 104 -4.64 -2.56 4.84
CA GLN A 104 -3.70 -3.11 5.81
C GLN A 104 -3.10 -4.41 5.29
N TRP A 105 -1.78 -4.50 5.33
CA TRP A 105 -1.01 -5.67 4.95
C TRP A 105 -0.25 -6.22 6.17
N SER A 106 -0.06 -7.53 6.20
CA SER A 106 0.77 -8.20 7.20
C SER A 106 1.66 -9.22 6.52
N ALA A 107 2.90 -9.32 6.97
CA ALA A 107 3.74 -10.47 6.73
C ALA A 107 3.19 -11.70 7.48
N PRO A 108 3.51 -12.93 7.03
CA PRO A 108 3.19 -14.16 7.74
C PRO A 108 3.96 -14.25 9.08
N ASP A 109 3.57 -15.23 9.92
CA ASP A 109 4.25 -15.60 11.16
C ASP A 109 4.47 -14.44 12.15
N ASP A 110 3.44 -13.60 12.32
CA ASP A 110 3.48 -12.39 13.16
C ASP A 110 4.61 -11.42 12.77
N GLY A 111 4.95 -11.35 11.48
CA GLY A 111 5.96 -10.44 10.95
C GLY A 111 5.53 -8.96 10.89
N PRO A 112 6.28 -8.11 10.16
CA PRO A 112 5.94 -6.69 9.99
C PRO A 112 4.57 -6.50 9.34
N PHE A 113 3.97 -5.34 9.57
CA PHE A 113 2.71 -4.92 8.95
C PHE A 113 2.87 -3.56 8.28
N ALA A 114 1.95 -3.22 7.40
CA ALA A 114 1.86 -1.88 6.82
C ALA A 114 0.40 -1.46 6.75
N SER A 115 0.11 -0.17 6.87
CA SER A 115 -1.20 0.36 6.52
C SER A 115 -1.12 1.69 5.79
N VAL A 116 -2.10 1.88 4.92
CA VAL A 116 -2.37 3.12 4.20
C VAL A 116 -3.80 3.49 4.51
N THR A 117 -4.01 4.68 5.07
CA THR A 117 -5.32 5.28 5.23
C THR A 117 -5.40 6.53 4.35
N VAL A 118 -6.38 6.59 3.46
CA VAL A 118 -6.70 7.78 2.66
C VAL A 118 -8.01 8.35 3.19
N SER A 119 -8.08 9.66 3.41
CA SER A 119 -9.31 10.29 3.90
C SER A 119 -9.52 11.65 3.24
N ALA A 120 -10.79 12.03 3.10
CA ALA A 120 -11.13 13.38 2.68
C ALA A 120 -10.55 14.40 3.68
N ALA A 121 -9.95 15.46 3.17
CA ALA A 121 -9.45 16.56 3.99
C ALA A 121 -9.91 17.89 3.42
N ASP A 122 -10.65 18.67 4.22
CA ASP A 122 -11.19 19.96 3.79
C ASP A 122 -10.09 20.99 3.51
N ASP A 123 -9.05 21.02 4.36
CA ASP A 123 -7.94 21.96 4.28
C ASP A 123 -6.61 21.27 4.63
N ILE A 124 -5.51 21.80 4.10
CA ILE A 124 -4.17 21.42 4.54
C ILE A 124 -3.88 22.13 5.86
N PRO A 125 -3.59 21.38 6.95
CA PRO A 125 -3.34 21.99 8.25
C PRO A 125 -2.06 22.82 8.23
N THR A 126 -2.08 23.94 8.96
CA THR A 126 -0.87 24.75 9.14
C THR A 126 0.13 24.03 10.05
N ARG A 127 1.43 24.36 9.92
CA ARG A 127 2.48 23.80 10.78
C ARG A 127 2.22 24.07 12.28
N ASP A 128 1.65 25.22 12.61
CA ASP A 128 1.28 25.55 14.00
C ASP A 128 0.12 24.68 14.50
N ALA A 129 -0.88 24.40 13.66
CA ALA A 129 -1.97 23.49 13.99
C ALA A 129 -1.46 22.07 14.25
N LEU A 130 -0.55 21.59 13.40
CA LEU A 130 0.07 20.27 13.54
C LEU A 130 0.93 20.19 14.82
N ALA A 131 1.68 21.24 15.13
CA ALA A 131 2.44 21.29 16.38
C ALA A 131 1.52 21.26 17.62
N MET A 132 0.34 21.87 17.56
CA MET A 132 -0.66 21.77 18.63
C MET A 132 -1.28 20.37 18.72
N GLN A 133 -1.62 19.76 17.58
CA GLN A 133 -2.13 18.40 17.53
C GLN A 133 -1.12 17.39 18.10
N GLY A 134 0.16 17.54 17.77
CA GLY A 134 1.22 16.69 18.35
C GLY A 134 1.23 16.75 19.88
N LYS A 135 1.15 17.95 20.45
CA LYS A 135 1.06 18.10 21.92
C LYS A 135 -0.15 17.38 22.51
N MET A 136 -1.30 17.40 21.83
CA MET A 136 -2.52 16.72 22.29
C MET A 136 -2.39 15.19 22.20
N LEU A 137 -1.70 14.69 21.18
CA LEU A 137 -1.48 13.26 20.95
C LEU A 137 -0.24 12.71 21.66
N HIS A 138 0.50 13.56 22.38
CA HIS A 138 1.82 13.22 22.94
C HIS A 138 2.81 12.73 21.87
N LEU A 139 2.76 13.35 20.69
CA LEU A 139 3.65 13.13 19.56
C LEU A 139 4.37 14.42 19.16
N THR A 140 5.50 14.27 18.51
CA THR A 140 6.26 15.34 17.87
C THR A 140 5.97 15.33 16.38
N ALA A 141 5.44 16.45 15.87
CA ALA A 141 5.27 16.68 14.44
C ALA A 141 6.59 17.21 13.86
N THR A 142 7.20 16.43 12.97
CA THR A 142 8.40 16.81 12.21
C THR A 142 8.03 16.99 10.74
N PRO A 143 8.20 18.20 10.17
CA PRO A 143 7.97 18.40 8.74
C PRO A 143 8.87 17.53 7.87
N ILE A 144 8.28 16.98 6.80
CA ILE A 144 9.01 16.32 5.71
C ILE A 144 9.25 17.37 4.64
N ASP A 145 10.51 17.76 4.45
CA ASP A 145 10.91 18.72 3.42
C ASP A 145 11.22 17.96 2.11
N ASP A 146 10.23 17.86 1.22
CA ASP A 146 10.36 17.21 -0.09
C ASP A 146 9.76 18.09 -1.22
N PRO A 147 10.54 18.43 -2.27
CA PRO A 147 10.09 19.34 -3.32
C PRO A 147 8.93 18.78 -4.17
N ARG A 148 8.69 17.46 -4.16
CA ARG A 148 7.55 16.85 -4.84
C ARG A 148 6.23 17.23 -4.17
N LEU A 149 6.24 17.35 -2.84
CA LEU A 149 5.08 17.82 -2.09
C LEU A 149 4.83 19.30 -2.35
N ASP A 150 5.88 20.13 -2.36
CA ASP A 150 5.75 21.55 -2.71
C ASP A 150 5.12 21.73 -4.11
N GLY A 151 5.48 20.88 -5.06
CA GLY A 151 4.96 20.89 -6.44
C GLY A 151 3.47 20.62 -6.57
N VAL A 152 2.87 19.89 -5.61
CA VAL A 152 1.43 19.61 -5.54
C VAL A 152 0.72 20.45 -4.47
N GLY A 153 1.42 21.41 -3.86
CA GLY A 153 0.92 22.22 -2.76
C GLY A 153 0.65 21.43 -1.48
N GLY A 154 1.32 20.29 -1.30
CA GLY A 154 1.15 19.39 -0.17
C GLY A 154 2.08 19.66 1.01
N LEU A 155 1.86 18.93 2.09
CA LEU A 155 2.63 18.99 3.33
C LEU A 155 2.80 17.58 3.90
N GLY A 156 4.04 17.17 4.15
CA GLY A 156 4.35 15.91 4.82
C GLY A 156 4.71 16.15 6.29
N ILE A 157 4.24 15.27 7.16
CA ILE A 157 4.52 15.28 8.59
C ILE A 157 4.86 13.87 9.04
N ARG A 158 6.02 13.73 9.66
CA ARG A 158 6.34 12.55 10.46
C ARG A 158 5.93 12.79 11.91
N TRP A 159 5.11 11.91 12.44
CA TRP A 159 4.67 11.91 13.83
C TRP A 159 5.44 10.85 14.59
N THR A 160 6.22 11.22 15.59
CA THR A 160 6.90 10.24 16.46
C THR A 160 6.82 10.64 17.92
N THR A 161 6.97 9.69 18.83
CA THR A 161 6.83 9.92 20.28
C THR A 161 7.80 10.95 20.85
N ASP A 162 8.99 11.10 20.26
CA ASP A 162 10.05 12.00 20.74
C ASP A 162 10.73 12.86 19.65
N GLY A 163 10.30 12.73 18.40
CA GLY A 163 10.88 13.45 17.24
C GLY A 163 12.01 12.71 16.53
N ALA A 164 12.51 11.60 17.08
CA ALA A 164 13.51 10.78 16.40
C ALA A 164 12.85 9.96 15.26
N ALA A 165 13.63 9.63 14.23
CA ALA A 165 13.14 8.93 13.03
C ALA A 165 12.90 7.43 13.28
N ASP A 166 13.61 6.86 14.25
CA ASP A 166 13.53 5.48 14.68
C ASP A 166 12.57 5.28 15.85
N SER A 167 11.85 6.33 16.28
CA SER A 167 10.86 6.24 17.34
C SER A 167 9.48 5.83 16.82
N PRO A 168 8.65 5.21 17.69
CA PRO A 168 7.29 4.82 17.34
C PRO A 168 6.46 6.00 16.85
N GLY A 169 5.60 5.73 15.87
CA GLY A 169 4.93 6.79 15.14
C GLY A 169 4.26 6.35 13.83
N TYR A 170 4.01 7.34 12.98
CA TYR A 170 3.42 7.21 11.65
C TYR A 170 3.72 8.46 10.82
N SER A 171 3.48 8.41 9.51
CA SER A 171 3.60 9.58 8.65
C SER A 171 2.24 10.00 8.11
N ASN A 172 2.06 11.30 7.89
CA ASN A 172 0.93 11.85 7.15
C ASN A 172 1.43 12.71 5.98
N VAL A 173 0.72 12.63 4.86
CA VAL A 173 0.85 13.56 3.73
C VAL A 173 -0.52 14.20 3.49
N TYR A 174 -0.55 15.52 3.52
CA TYR A 174 -1.73 16.32 3.19
C TYR A 174 -1.53 16.92 1.80
N VAL A 175 -2.51 16.75 0.92
CA VAL A 175 -2.63 17.47 -0.36
C VAL A 175 -4.03 18.10 -0.43
N PRO A 176 -4.31 19.00 -1.37
CA PRO A 176 -5.65 19.56 -1.47
C PRO A 176 -6.73 18.47 -1.60
N GLY A 177 -7.68 18.44 -0.67
CA GLY A 177 -8.81 17.49 -0.67
C GLY A 177 -8.55 16.14 0.00
N VAL A 178 -7.30 15.78 0.33
CA VAL A 178 -6.95 14.42 0.80
C VAL A 178 -5.83 14.43 1.84
N SER A 179 -5.96 13.58 2.86
CA SER A 179 -4.87 13.17 3.75
C SER A 179 -4.54 11.70 3.57
N ILE A 180 -3.26 11.36 3.57
CA ILE A 180 -2.75 9.99 3.54
C ILE A 180 -1.93 9.73 4.79
N GLU A 181 -2.36 8.77 5.60
CA GLU A 181 -1.65 8.27 6.76
C GLU A 181 -0.99 6.92 6.45
N LEU A 182 0.26 6.78 6.87
CA LEU A 182 1.11 5.62 6.58
C LEU A 182 1.75 5.08 7.85
N HIS A 183 1.60 3.78 8.05
CA HIS A 183 2.25 3.04 9.13
C HIS A 183 3.20 1.99 8.57
N ASP A 184 4.43 1.95 9.10
CA ASP A 184 5.41 0.88 8.91
C ASP A 184 5.54 0.11 10.24
N GLY A 185 4.76 -0.95 10.34
CA GLY A 185 4.67 -1.79 11.52
C GLY A 185 5.82 -2.77 11.60
N ARG A 186 6.55 -2.73 12.72
CA ARG A 186 7.64 -3.67 13.01
C ARG A 186 7.19 -4.62 14.10
N HIS A 187 7.58 -5.88 13.97
CA HIS A 187 7.44 -6.86 15.02
C HIS A 187 8.81 -7.18 15.59
N ASP A 188 8.98 -6.98 16.88
CA ASP A 188 10.17 -7.38 17.63
C ASP A 188 9.79 -8.12 18.91
N ASP A 189 10.79 -8.47 19.73
CA ASP A 189 10.59 -9.22 20.98
C ASP A 189 9.66 -8.50 21.99
N SER A 190 9.40 -7.20 21.81
CA SER A 190 8.51 -6.39 22.65
C SER A 190 7.07 -6.31 22.13
N GLY A 191 6.82 -6.78 20.90
CA GLY A 191 5.51 -6.84 20.27
C GLY A 191 5.48 -6.13 18.90
N SER A 192 4.27 -5.85 18.43
CA SER A 192 4.05 -5.09 17.20
C SER A 192 3.95 -3.60 17.51
N GLU A 193 4.82 -2.80 16.91
CA GLU A 193 4.83 -1.36 17.08
C GLU A 193 4.86 -0.65 15.73
N SER A 194 4.13 0.45 15.64
CA SER A 194 4.06 1.26 14.42
C SER A 194 5.19 2.26 14.39
N TYR A 195 5.83 2.40 13.23
CA TYR A 195 6.82 3.44 12.96
C TYR A 195 6.38 4.28 11.77
N ALA A 196 6.91 5.51 11.73
CA ALA A 196 6.85 6.30 10.52
C ALA A 196 7.77 5.70 9.45
N PRO A 197 7.29 5.47 8.21
CA PRO A 197 8.18 5.13 7.11
C PRO A 197 9.21 6.25 6.90
N ALA A 198 10.34 5.92 6.27
CA ALA A 198 11.30 6.93 5.85
C ALA A 198 10.62 8.03 5.01
N ASP A 199 11.07 9.27 5.15
CA ASP A 199 10.43 10.44 4.55
C ASP A 199 10.27 10.31 3.02
N ASP A 200 11.29 9.83 2.30
CA ASP A 200 11.21 9.58 0.85
C ASP A 200 10.20 8.47 0.48
N ILE A 201 10.11 7.42 1.30
CA ILE A 201 9.13 6.34 1.12
C ILE A 201 7.72 6.90 1.33
N THR A 202 7.53 7.67 2.40
CA THR A 202 6.27 8.34 2.74
C THR A 202 5.75 9.15 1.54
N VAL A 203 6.60 10.03 0.98
CA VAL A 203 6.23 10.87 -0.16
C VAL A 203 5.97 10.04 -1.41
N THR A 204 6.83 9.07 -1.70
CA THR A 204 6.69 8.20 -2.88
C THR A 204 5.39 7.40 -2.84
N VAL A 205 5.07 6.79 -1.69
CA VAL A 205 3.83 6.02 -1.48
C VAL A 205 2.62 6.93 -1.60
N ALA A 206 2.60 8.07 -0.92
CA ALA A 206 1.45 8.98 -0.94
C ALA A 206 1.15 9.47 -2.36
N LEU A 207 2.16 9.94 -3.11
CA LEU A 207 1.96 10.41 -4.48
C LEU A 207 1.55 9.29 -5.42
N ALA A 208 2.13 8.09 -5.30
CA ALA A 208 1.73 6.93 -6.09
C ALA A 208 0.27 6.53 -5.84
N VAL A 209 -0.18 6.54 -4.59
CA VAL A 209 -1.58 6.26 -4.21
C VAL A 209 -2.53 7.31 -4.79
N LEU A 210 -2.12 8.57 -4.88
CA LEU A 210 -2.90 9.66 -5.46
C LEU A 210 -2.82 9.74 -6.99
N GLY A 211 -1.90 9.01 -7.62
CA GLY A 211 -1.64 9.12 -9.06
C GLY A 211 -1.02 10.46 -9.46
N LEU A 212 -0.20 11.06 -8.58
CA LEU A 212 0.47 12.35 -8.76
C LEU A 212 1.97 12.21 -9.04
#